data_AF-A0A329VKD3-F1
#
_entry.id   AF-A0A329VKD3-F1
#
_cell.length_a   1.000
_cell.length_b   1.000
_cell.length_c   1.000
_cell.angle_alpha   90.00
_cell.angle_beta   90.00
_cell.angle_gamma   90.00
#
_symmetry.space_group_name_H-M   'P 1'
#
loop_
_entity.id
_entity.type
_entity.pdbx_description
1 polymer ?
#
loop_
_entity_poly.entity_id
_entity_poly.type
_entity_poly.pdbx_seq_one_letter_code
_entity_poly.pdbx_strand_id
1 'polypeptide(L)'
;MKYTYSIILDAIIASFLFIGITQNIEGFVNVGYFAGWFFGVIKFLAYLFSRDTLAKEYKHVPTAFRYYDLLTDTAFVIFVVYQGWFVLGAIYAIGAMAKVEFQGKQEKMLSTK
;
A
#
# COMPACT_ATOMS: atom_id res chain seq x y z
N MET A 1 5.38 14.78 9.32
CA MET A 1 3.92 14.66 9.56
C MET A 1 3.16 13.90 8.46
N LYS A 2 3.46 14.07 7.14
CA LYS A 2 2.74 13.37 6.06
C LYS A 2 2.82 11.83 6.13
N TYR A 3 3.97 11.28 6.52
CA TYR A 3 4.22 9.83 6.57
C TYR A 3 3.77 9.15 7.88
N THR A 4 3.65 9.94 8.95
CA THR A 4 3.28 9.46 10.28
C THR A 4 1.88 8.85 10.29
N TYR A 5 0.94 9.45 9.54
CA TYR A 5 -0.42 8.91 9.39
C TYR A 5 -0.45 7.54 8.72
N SER A 6 0.38 7.31 7.69
CA SER A 6 0.48 6.01 7.02
C SER A 6 0.98 4.94 7.97
N ILE A 7 2.04 5.24 8.73
CA ILE A 7 2.64 4.30 9.69
C ILE A 7 1.64 3.93 10.79
N ILE A 8 0.92 4.92 11.33
CA ILE A 8 -0.10 4.68 12.37
C ILE A 8 -1.21 3.79 11.83
N LEU A 9 -1.70 4.06 10.62
CA LEU A 9 -2.76 3.29 10.00
C LEU A 9 -2.31 1.84 9.73
N ASP A 10 -1.11 1.66 9.19
CA ASP A 10 -0.51 0.34 8.98
C ASP A 10 -0.40 -0.43 10.31
N ALA A 11 0.07 0.23 11.37
CA ALA A 11 0.19 -0.37 12.70
C ALA A 11 -1.18 -0.77 13.28
N ILE A 12 -2.21 0.06 13.09
CA ILE A 12 -3.58 -0.24 13.50
C ILE A 12 -4.08 -1.48 12.75
N ILE A 13 -4.01 -1.51 11.42
CA ILE A 13 -4.47 -2.66 10.61
C ILE A 13 -3.70 -3.93 10.99
N ALA A 14 -2.38 -3.84 11.12
CA ALA A 14 -1.56 -4.97 11.52
C ALA A 14 -1.95 -5.49 12.91
N SER A 15 -2.27 -4.59 13.86
CA SER A 15 -2.75 -4.97 15.19
C SER A 15 -4.11 -5.66 15.13
N PHE A 16 -5.05 -5.15 14.31
CA PHE A 16 -6.34 -5.79 14.09
C PHE A 16 -6.18 -7.21 13.52
N LEU A 17 -5.35 -7.37 12.48
CA LEU A 17 -5.08 -8.67 11.88
C LEU A 17 -4.40 -9.62 12.87
N PHE A 18 -3.40 -9.15 13.60
CA PHE A 18 -2.67 -9.96 14.58
C PHE A 18 -3.59 -10.46 15.70
N ILE A 19 -4.39 -9.57 16.30
CA ILE A 19 -5.36 -9.93 17.35
C ILE A 19 -6.42 -10.88 16.78
N GLY A 20 -6.98 -10.57 15.60
CA GLY A 20 -7.99 -11.38 14.96
C GLY A 20 -7.53 -12.82 14.69
N ILE A 21 -6.29 -13.00 14.24
CA ILE A 21 -5.71 -14.33 13.98
C ILE A 21 -5.37 -15.05 15.29
N THR A 22 -4.67 -14.38 16.21
CA THR A 22 -4.17 -15.04 17.44
C THR A 22 -5.28 -15.38 18.42
N GLN A 23 -6.34 -14.58 18.46
CA GLN A 23 -7.49 -14.79 19.34
C GLN A 23 -8.68 -15.45 18.61
N ASN A 24 -8.52 -15.77 17.33
CA ASN A 24 -9.56 -16.33 16.47
C ASN A 24 -10.87 -15.51 16.47
N ILE A 25 -10.72 -14.17 16.41
CA ILE A 25 -11.83 -13.24 16.35
C ILE A 25 -12.01 -12.77 14.90
N GLU A 26 -12.92 -13.42 14.19
CA GLU A 26 -13.18 -13.17 12.75
C GLU A 26 -13.49 -11.71 12.45
N GLY A 27 -14.20 -11.01 13.35
CA GLY A 27 -14.53 -9.59 13.17
C GLY A 27 -13.29 -8.70 12.97
N PHE A 28 -12.20 -8.98 13.69
CA PHE A 28 -10.96 -8.22 13.57
C PHE A 28 -10.21 -8.52 12.25
N VAL A 29 -10.25 -9.79 11.80
CA VAL A 29 -9.71 -10.18 10.51
C VAL A 29 -10.50 -9.52 9.37
N ASN A 30 -11.82 -9.46 9.48
CA ASN A 30 -12.70 -8.83 8.50
C ASN A 30 -12.46 -7.31 8.37
N VAL A 31 -12.12 -6.62 9.47
CA VAL A 31 -11.72 -5.20 9.41
C VAL A 31 -10.46 -5.04 8.56
N GLY A 32 -9.45 -5.89 8.76
CA GLY A 32 -8.23 -5.85 7.95
C GLY A 32 -8.47 -6.23 6.48
N TYR A 33 -9.33 -7.21 6.22
CA TYR A 33 -9.76 -7.57 4.87
C TYR A 33 -10.46 -6.42 4.15
N PHE A 34 -11.43 -5.79 4.82
CA PHE A 34 -12.14 -4.62 4.30
C PHE A 34 -11.18 -3.46 4.02
N ALA A 35 -10.31 -3.14 4.98
CA ALA A 35 -9.32 -2.09 4.82
C ALA A 35 -8.41 -2.35 3.61
N GLY A 36 -7.92 -3.59 3.47
CA GLY A 36 -7.15 -4.02 2.30
C GLY A 36 -7.90 -3.73 1.00
N TRP A 37 -9.14 -4.18 0.86
CA TRP A 37 -9.94 -3.91 -0.33
C TRP A 37 -10.17 -2.42 -0.57
N PHE A 38 -10.53 -1.67 0.47
CA PHE A 38 -10.80 -0.25 0.37
C PHE A 38 -9.58 0.52 -0.15
N PHE A 39 -8.41 0.32 0.46
CA PHE A 39 -7.18 0.98 0.03
C PHE A 39 -6.68 0.47 -1.32
N GLY A 40 -6.79 -0.82 -1.60
CA GLY A 40 -6.42 -1.42 -2.88
C GLY A 40 -7.21 -0.81 -4.04
N VAL A 41 -8.54 -0.74 -3.90
CA VAL A 41 -9.43 -0.16 -4.92
C VAL A 41 -9.16 1.33 -5.09
N ILE A 42 -9.04 2.11 -4.02
CA ILE A 42 -8.75 3.54 -4.14
C ILE A 42 -7.40 3.79 -4.83
N LYS A 43 -6.35 3.06 -4.44
CA LYS A 43 -5.03 3.16 -5.08
C LYS A 43 -5.11 2.80 -6.57
N PHE A 44 -5.83 1.74 -6.90
CA PHE A 44 -6.02 1.30 -8.29
C PHE A 44 -6.77 2.34 -9.12
N LEU A 45 -7.88 2.88 -8.61
CA LEU A 45 -8.66 3.92 -9.28
C LEU A 45 -7.86 5.21 -9.46
N ALA A 46 -7.13 5.64 -8.43
CA ALA A 46 -6.26 6.81 -8.51
C ALA A 46 -5.17 6.65 -9.58
N TYR A 47 -4.58 5.45 -9.67
CA TYR A 47 -3.62 5.13 -10.71
C TYR A 47 -4.25 5.12 -12.11
N LEU A 48 -5.48 4.64 -12.26
CA LEU A 48 -6.14 4.53 -13.57
C LEU A 48 -6.67 5.86 -14.09
N PHE A 49 -7.26 6.70 -13.23
CA PHE A 49 -7.97 7.91 -13.63
C PHE A 49 -7.23 9.21 -13.32
N SER A 50 -6.25 9.20 -12.41
CA SER A 50 -5.62 10.43 -11.92
C SER A 50 -4.11 10.44 -12.08
N ARG A 51 -3.55 9.51 -12.88
CA ARG A 51 -2.09 9.36 -13.05
C ARG A 51 -1.39 10.64 -13.47
N ASP A 52 -1.94 11.36 -14.45
CA ASP A 52 -1.31 12.55 -15.00
C ASP A 52 -1.33 13.72 -14.01
N THR A 53 -2.41 13.86 -13.25
CA THR A 53 -2.53 14.83 -12.16
C THR A 53 -1.54 14.51 -11.05
N LEU A 54 -1.44 13.23 -10.66
CA LEU A 54 -0.49 12.74 -9.66
C LEU A 54 0.97 12.96 -10.08
N ALA A 55 1.26 12.90 -11.38
CA ALA A 55 2.61 13.18 -11.91
C ALA A 55 2.93 14.67 -11.82
N LYS A 56 1.99 15.55 -12.16
CA LYS A 56 2.17 17.02 -12.09
C LYS A 56 2.39 17.51 -10.67
N GLU A 57 1.68 16.94 -9.70
CA GLU A 57 1.77 17.31 -8.28
C GLU A 57 2.81 16.49 -7.50
N TYR A 58 3.60 15.66 -8.19
CA TYR A 58 4.56 14.79 -7.55
C TYR A 58 5.60 15.60 -6.79
N LYS A 59 5.81 15.23 -5.53
CA LYS A 59 6.88 15.76 -4.67
C LYS A 59 7.82 14.63 -4.32
N HIS A 60 9.11 14.95 -4.25
CA HIS A 60 10.16 14.02 -3.87
C HIS A 60 9.77 13.24 -2.61
N VAL A 61 9.91 11.91 -2.69
CA VAL A 61 9.66 11.01 -1.56
C VAL A 61 11.00 10.54 -1.01
N PRO A 62 11.29 10.77 0.28
CA PRO A 62 12.55 10.36 0.89
C PRO A 62 12.82 8.88 0.66
N THR A 63 14.07 8.55 0.33
CA THR A 63 14.50 7.17 0.02
C THR A 63 14.14 6.18 1.14
N ALA A 64 14.30 6.58 2.40
CA ALA A 64 13.93 5.75 3.55
C ALA A 64 12.43 5.38 3.56
N PHE A 65 11.56 6.31 3.19
CA PHE A 65 10.12 6.05 3.13
C PHE A 65 9.75 5.15 1.94
N ARG A 66 10.47 5.25 0.81
CA ARG A 66 10.28 4.34 -0.33
C ARG A 66 10.63 2.89 0.03
N TYR A 67 11.69 2.69 0.82
CA TYR A 67 12.04 1.35 1.31
C TYR A 67 11.01 0.83 2.33
N TYR A 68 10.55 1.68 3.26
CA TYR A 68 9.46 1.33 4.17
C TYR A 68 8.22 0.86 3.39
N ASP A 69 7.76 1.67 2.43
CA ASP A 69 6.59 1.37 1.60
C ASP A 69 6.75 0.06 0.81
N LEU A 70 7.94 -0.20 0.25
CA LEU A 70 8.20 -1.44 -0.48
C LEU A 70 8.11 -2.65 0.45
N LEU A 71 8.69 -2.56 1.66
CA LEU A 71 8.68 -3.64 2.63
C LEU A 71 7.26 -3.90 3.16
N THR A 72 6.49 -2.86 3.46
CA THR A 72 5.11 -3.01 3.92
C THR A 72 4.19 -3.53 2.83
N ASP A 73 4.29 -3.01 1.60
CA ASP A 73 3.51 -3.52 0.46
C ASP A 73 3.84 -5.01 0.21
N THR A 74 5.12 -5.41 0.30
CA THR A 74 5.54 -6.82 0.15
C THR A 74 5.03 -7.70 1.28
N ALA A 75 5.19 -7.28 2.54
CA ALA A 75 4.71 -8.02 3.70
C ALA A 75 3.19 -8.21 3.64
N PHE A 76 2.45 -7.19 3.21
CA PHE A 76 1.01 -7.27 3.03
C PHE A 76 0.62 -8.26 1.93
N VAL A 77 1.30 -8.25 0.77
CA VAL A 77 1.03 -9.26 -0.29
C VAL A 77 1.25 -10.69 0.23
N ILE A 78 2.36 -10.94 0.92
CA ILE A 78 2.65 -12.27 1.51
C ILE A 78 1.53 -12.68 2.47
N PHE A 79 1.13 -11.76 3.35
CA PHE A 79 0.05 -11.99 4.30
C PHE A 79 -1.27 -12.34 3.63
N VAL A 80 -1.68 -11.53 2.65
CA VAL A 80 -2.95 -11.69 1.92
C VAL A 80 -2.98 -13.01 1.15
N VAL A 81 -1.86 -13.42 0.55
CA VAL A 81 -1.72 -14.73 -0.09
C VAL A 81 -1.81 -15.87 0.93
N TYR A 82 -1.17 -15.73 2.11
CA TYR A 82 -1.26 -16.71 3.19
C TYR A 82 -2.69 -16.90 3.70
N GLN A 83 -3.49 -15.83 3.76
CA GLN A 83 -4.92 -15.88 4.13
C GLN A 83 -5.84 -16.42 3.00
N GLY A 84 -5.30 -16.73 1.82
CA GLY A 84 -6.09 -17.19 0.67
C GLY A 84 -6.84 -16.08 -0.08
N TRP A 85 -6.52 -14.81 0.17
CA TRP A 85 -7.15 -13.65 -0.44
C TRP A 85 -6.48 -13.27 -1.77
N PHE A 86 -6.35 -14.24 -2.67
CA PHE A 86 -5.48 -14.14 -3.85
C PHE A 86 -5.79 -12.94 -4.77
N VAL A 87 -7.06 -12.60 -4.98
CA VAL A 87 -7.45 -11.46 -5.82
C VAL A 87 -6.92 -10.15 -5.25
N LEU A 88 -7.07 -9.96 -3.94
CA LEU A 88 -6.54 -8.79 -3.25
C LEU A 88 -5.00 -8.76 -3.33
N GLY A 89 -4.36 -9.92 -3.18
CA GLY A 89 -2.91 -10.06 -3.28
C GLY A 89 -2.39 -9.66 -4.66
N ALA A 90 -3.07 -10.09 -5.72
CA ALA A 90 -2.73 -9.72 -7.09
C ALA A 90 -2.88 -8.20 -7.34
N ILE A 91 -3.99 -7.60 -6.87
CA ILE A 91 -4.21 -6.15 -7.00
C ILE A 91 -3.09 -5.37 -6.31
N TYR A 92 -2.71 -5.77 -5.08
CA TYR A 92 -1.63 -5.11 -4.35
C TYR A 92 -0.25 -5.31 -4.98
N ALA A 93 0.05 -6.51 -5.48
CA ALA A 93 1.30 -6.78 -6.17
C ALA A 93 1.44 -5.91 -7.43
N ILE A 94 0.40 -5.86 -8.27
CA ILE A 94 0.37 -5.00 -9.46
C ILE A 94 0.49 -3.53 -9.08
N GLY A 95 -0.27 -3.10 -8.07
CA GLY A 95 -0.22 -1.73 -7.55
C GLY A 95 1.17 -1.34 -7.03
N ALA A 96 1.84 -2.22 -6.30
CA ALA A 96 3.19 -2.00 -5.78
C ALA A 96 4.21 -1.87 -6.92
N MET A 97 4.16 -2.75 -7.91
CA MET A 97 5.02 -2.66 -9.11
C MET A 97 4.80 -1.35 -9.87
N ALA A 98 3.53 -1.00 -10.13
CA ALA A 98 3.17 0.23 -10.83
C ALA A 98 3.63 1.49 -10.06
N LYS A 99 3.50 1.48 -8.74
CA LYS A 99 3.95 2.56 -7.85
C LYS A 99 5.46 2.74 -7.90
N VAL A 100 6.23 1.66 -7.80
CA VAL A 100 7.70 1.71 -7.87
C VAL A 100 8.18 2.24 -9.22
N GLU A 101 7.57 1.77 -10.32
CA GLU A 101 7.88 2.27 -11.67
C GLU A 101 7.55 3.76 -11.80
N PHE A 102 6.37 4.18 -11.34
CA PHE A 102 5.93 5.56 -11.40
C PHE A 102 6.86 6.50 -10.62
N GLN A 103 7.16 6.17 -9.35
CA GLN A 103 8.10 6.94 -8.53
C GLN A 103 9.48 6.97 -9.15
N GLY A 104 9.97 5.84 -9.68
CA GLY A 104 11.27 5.78 -10.36
C GLY A 104 11.36 6.72 -11.56
N LYS A 105 10.27 6.85 -12.36
CA LYS A 105 10.21 7.81 -13.48
C LYS A 105 10.17 9.26 -13.00
N GLN A 106 9.35 9.58 -11.99
CA GLN A 106 9.22 10.94 -11.50
C GLN A 106 10.49 11.44 -10.81
N GLU A 107 11.16 10.61 -10.01
CA GLU A 107 12.42 10.96 -9.35
C GLU A 107 13.55 11.23 -10.38
N LYS A 108 13.63 10.45 -11.46
CA LYS A 108 14.58 10.70 -12.57
C LYS A 108 14.29 12.03 -13.28
N MET A 109 13.02 12.36 -13.49
CA MET A 109 12.63 13.64 -14.10
C MET A 109 12.96 14.83 -13.19
N LEU A 110 12.78 14.68 -11.88
CA LEU A 110 13.12 15.71 -10.90
C LEU A 110 14.63 15.92 -10.76
N SER A 111 15.44 14.87 -10.85
CA SER A 111 16.91 14.98 -10.77
C SER A 111 17.56 15.56 -12.02
N THR A 112 16.82 15.65 -13.14
CA THR A 112 17.31 16.17 -14.43
C THR A 112 16.96 17.65 -14.64
N LYS A 113 16.08 18.21 -13.81
CA LYS A 113 15.79 19.65 -13.74
C LYS A 113 16.75 20.37 -12.81
#